data_AF-A0A9X8YC13-F1
#
_entry.id   AF-A0A9X8YC13-F1
#
_cell.length_a   1.000
_cell.length_b   1.000
_cell.length_c   1.000
_cell.angle_alpha   90.00
_cell.angle_beta   90.00
_cell.angle_gamma   90.00
#
_symmetry.space_group_name_H-M   'P 1'
#
loop_
_entity.id
_entity.type
_entity.pdbx_description
1 polymer ?
#
loop_
_entity_poly.entity_id
_entity_poly.type
_entity_poly.pdbx_seq_one_letter_code
_entity_poly.pdbx_strand_id
1 'polypeptide(L)'
;MSQDSSSSTPLSPGKAQQLLGSVPHRPRRELKAVDHAIAILVVAASLAAGLLALSGYGWIAVAPAIIALLSANHWFSARQRRINEPRYRGARTILVLFATWLFLPIWRSIVHHETAPWPEALLLAGLAPVLWLGYYLFLLIRR
;
A
#
# COMPACT_ATOMS: atom_id res chain seq x y z
N MET A 1 23.62 -13.40 36.76
CA MET A 1 23.00 -12.82 37.98
C MET A 1 22.90 -11.32 37.72
N SER A 2 21.87 -10.87 37.00
CA SER A 2 20.53 -10.47 37.51
C SER A 2 20.58 -9.29 38.48
N GLN A 3 20.19 -8.10 38.00
CA GLN A 3 19.27 -7.17 38.67
C GLN A 3 19.12 -5.88 37.83
N ASP A 4 18.41 -5.97 36.70
CA ASP A 4 17.66 -4.81 36.19
C ASP A 4 16.29 -4.84 36.87
N SER A 5 16.26 -4.46 38.15
CA SER A 5 15.02 -4.19 38.86
C SER A 5 14.43 -2.90 38.31
N SER A 6 13.62 -3.05 37.25
CA SER A 6 12.66 -2.05 36.81
C SER A 6 11.75 -1.70 37.98
N SER A 7 12.09 -0.63 38.69
CA SER A 7 11.25 0.02 39.68
C SER A 7 10.04 0.59 38.96
N SER A 8 9.02 -0.24 38.80
CA SER A 8 7.68 0.19 38.41
C SER A 8 7.08 0.96 39.58
N THR A 9 7.48 2.22 39.72
CA THR A 9 6.86 3.16 40.67
C THR A 9 5.36 3.11 40.41
N PRO A 10 4.53 2.71 41.40
CA PRO A 10 3.10 2.57 41.18
C PRO A 10 2.53 3.92 40.75
N LEU A 11 1.94 3.96 39.55
CA LEU A 11 1.30 5.14 39.00
C LEU A 11 0.11 5.49 39.91
N SER A 12 0.11 6.70 40.46
CA SER A 12 -1.02 7.17 41.27
C SER A 12 -2.29 7.24 40.39
N PRO A 13 -3.48 6.98 40.95
CA PRO A 13 -4.75 7.03 40.20
C PRO A 13 -4.95 8.34 39.44
N GLY A 14 -4.56 9.48 40.01
CA GLY A 14 -4.62 10.79 39.36
C GLY A 14 -3.69 10.93 38.16
N LYS A 15 -2.48 10.34 38.22
CA LYS A 15 -1.52 10.34 37.11
C LYS A 15 -1.99 9.42 35.97
N ALA A 16 -2.66 8.31 36.30
CA ALA A 16 -3.30 7.45 35.31
C ALA A 16 -4.47 8.16 34.60
N GLN A 17 -5.32 8.89 35.33
CA GLN A 17 -6.41 9.69 34.76
C GLN A 17 -5.89 10.81 33.85
N GLN A 18 -4.83 11.52 34.25
CA GLN A 18 -4.18 12.53 33.41
C GLN A 18 -3.60 11.93 32.13
N LEU A 19 -2.93 10.77 32.21
CA LEU A 19 -2.40 10.09 31.04
C LEU A 19 -3.52 9.64 30.10
N LEU A 20 -4.60 9.05 30.62
CA LEU A 20 -5.77 8.68 29.82
C LEU A 20 -6.45 9.90 29.18
N GLY A 21 -6.54 11.01 29.89
CA GLY A 21 -7.07 12.28 29.37
C GLY A 21 -6.18 12.94 28.32
N SER A 22 -4.87 12.65 28.32
CA SER A 22 -3.92 13.14 27.31
C SER A 22 -3.95 12.34 26.00
N VAL A 23 -4.61 11.17 25.98
CA VAL A 23 -4.75 10.37 24.77
C VAL A 23 -5.81 11.01 23.87
N PRO A 24 -5.46 11.43 22.64
CA PRO A 24 -6.43 12.04 21.73
C PRO A 24 -7.57 11.07 21.42
N HIS A 25 -8.80 11.58 21.43
CA HIS A 25 -10.03 10.79 21.24
C HIS A 25 -10.03 9.98 19.93
N ARG A 26 -9.27 10.42 18.92
CA ARG A 26 -8.90 9.63 17.76
C ARG A 26 -7.42 9.80 17.44
N PRO A 27 -6.66 8.70 17.29
CA PRO A 27 -5.30 8.81 16.79
C PRO A 27 -5.31 9.35 15.35
N ARG A 28 -4.68 10.50 15.12
CA ARG A 28 -4.55 11.09 13.77
C ARG A 28 -3.56 10.26 12.94
N ARG A 29 -3.94 9.96 11.70
CA ARG A 29 -3.06 9.33 10.71
C ARG A 29 -2.35 10.42 9.91
N GLU A 30 -1.02 10.42 9.95
CA GLU A 30 -0.23 11.35 9.14
C GLU A 30 0.31 10.62 7.91
N LEU A 31 -0.11 11.04 6.69
CA LEU A 31 0.65 10.74 5.47
C LEU A 31 1.60 11.91 5.21
N LYS A 32 2.89 11.58 5.04
CA LYS A 32 4.00 12.49 4.77
C LYS A 32 4.20 12.63 3.26
N ALA A 33 4.99 13.62 2.82
CA ALA A 33 5.36 13.79 1.40
C ALA A 33 5.86 12.49 0.74
N VAL A 34 6.64 11.69 1.46
CA VAL A 34 7.12 10.38 0.99
C VAL A 34 5.98 9.40 0.71
N ASP A 35 4.90 9.41 1.51
CA ASP A 35 3.74 8.57 1.26
C ASP A 35 3.04 8.95 -0.06
N HIS A 36 3.01 10.24 -0.41
CA HIS A 36 2.47 10.72 -1.70
C HIS A 36 3.37 10.32 -2.87
N ALA A 37 4.68 10.50 -2.73
CA ALA A 37 5.65 10.12 -3.77
C ALA A 37 5.60 8.62 -4.08
N ILE A 38 5.54 7.77 -3.05
CA ILE A 38 5.42 6.32 -3.26
C ILE A 38 4.06 5.98 -3.89
N ALA A 39 2.98 6.66 -3.50
CA ALA A 39 1.68 6.41 -4.13
C ALA A 39 1.69 6.74 -5.63
N ILE A 40 2.27 7.88 -6.02
CA ILE A 40 2.44 8.27 -7.43
C ILE A 40 3.32 7.26 -8.16
N LEU A 41 4.43 6.83 -7.57
CA LEU A 41 5.34 5.83 -8.15
C LEU A 41 4.61 4.51 -8.42
N VAL A 42 3.83 4.01 -7.47
CA VAL A 42 3.06 2.76 -7.63
C VAL A 42 2.03 2.91 -8.75
N VAL A 43 1.31 4.04 -8.82
CA VAL A 43 0.34 4.32 -9.89
C VAL A 43 1.02 4.34 -11.25
N ALA A 44 2.10 5.11 -11.40
CA ALA A 44 2.81 5.25 -12.66
C ALA A 44 3.42 3.92 -13.13
N ALA A 45 4.08 3.20 -12.22
CA ALA A 45 4.71 1.92 -12.54
C ALA A 45 3.67 0.83 -12.86
N SER A 46 2.56 0.73 -12.12
CA SER A 46 1.51 -0.25 -12.41
C SER A 46 0.78 0.03 -13.72
N LEU A 47 0.50 1.32 -14.03
CA LEU A 47 -0.09 1.71 -15.31
C LEU A 47 0.86 1.39 -16.48
N ALA A 48 2.15 1.73 -16.35
CA ALA A 48 3.15 1.42 -17.37
C ALA A 48 3.27 -0.09 -17.61
N ALA A 49 3.26 -0.90 -16.55
CA ALA A 49 3.26 -2.36 -16.67
C ALA A 49 2.02 -2.88 -17.45
N GLY A 50 0.82 -2.42 -17.08
CA GLY A 50 -0.41 -2.83 -17.76
C GLY A 50 -0.41 -2.44 -19.26
N LEU A 51 -0.01 -1.20 -19.58
CA LEU A 51 0.05 -0.73 -20.97
C LEU A 51 1.09 -1.48 -21.80
N LEU A 52 2.28 -1.73 -21.25
CA LEU A 52 3.32 -2.51 -21.93
C LEU A 52 2.86 -3.95 -22.21
N ALA A 53 2.24 -4.59 -21.21
CA ALA A 53 1.74 -5.96 -21.35
C ALA A 53 0.69 -6.05 -22.46
N LEU A 54 -0.30 -5.16 -22.44
CA LEU A 54 -1.39 -5.15 -23.42
C LEU A 54 -0.98 -4.65 -24.81
N SER A 55 0.21 -4.06 -24.93
CA SER A 55 0.84 -3.68 -26.21
C SER A 55 1.73 -4.79 -26.79
N GLY A 56 1.78 -5.97 -26.17
CA GLY A 56 2.58 -7.12 -26.63
C GLY A 56 3.99 -7.21 -26.04
N TYR A 57 4.35 -6.30 -25.13
CA TYR A 57 5.65 -6.28 -24.46
C TYR A 57 5.61 -6.93 -23.07
N GLY A 58 4.97 -8.10 -22.95
CA GLY A 58 4.72 -8.80 -21.68
C GLY A 58 5.98 -9.00 -20.81
N TRP A 59 7.10 -9.41 -21.40
CA TRP A 59 8.36 -9.57 -20.66
C TRP A 59 8.95 -8.25 -20.15
N ILE A 60 8.80 -7.17 -20.93
CA ILE A 60 9.27 -5.84 -20.53
C ILE A 60 8.38 -5.30 -19.40
N ALA A 61 7.08 -5.60 -19.42
CA ALA A 61 6.12 -5.20 -18.39
C ALA A 61 6.43 -5.77 -16.99
N VAL A 62 7.21 -6.85 -16.89
CA VAL A 62 7.61 -7.45 -15.61
C VAL A 62 8.41 -6.47 -14.75
N ALA A 63 9.33 -5.71 -15.35
CA ALA A 63 10.18 -4.78 -14.61
C ALA A 63 9.37 -3.68 -13.87
N PRO A 64 8.51 -2.89 -14.54
CA PRO A 64 7.68 -1.91 -13.85
C PRO A 64 6.67 -2.55 -12.87
N ALA A 65 6.20 -3.77 -13.13
CA ALA A 65 5.34 -4.48 -12.18
C ALA A 65 6.08 -4.83 -10.87
N ILE A 66 7.33 -5.28 -10.95
CA ILE A 66 8.17 -5.53 -9.78
C ILE A 66 8.40 -4.22 -9.02
N ILE A 67 8.71 -3.11 -9.70
CA ILE A 67 8.88 -1.79 -9.07
C ILE A 67 7.59 -1.40 -8.31
N ALA A 68 6.43 -1.55 -8.94
CA ALA A 68 5.15 -1.22 -8.32
C ALA A 68 4.88 -2.08 -7.07
N LEU A 69 5.08 -3.41 -7.17
CA LEU A 69 4.84 -4.34 -6.07
C LEU A 69 5.79 -4.11 -4.89
N LEU A 70 7.10 -3.95 -5.16
CA LEU A 70 8.10 -3.70 -4.12
C LEU A 70 7.83 -2.36 -3.42
N SER A 71 7.49 -1.31 -4.18
CA SER A 71 7.15 0.00 -3.62
C SER A 71 5.90 -0.06 -2.75
N ALA A 72 4.85 -0.74 -3.23
CA ALA A 72 3.62 -0.95 -2.47
C ALA A 72 3.87 -1.74 -1.18
N ASN A 73 4.64 -2.83 -1.26
CA ASN A 73 4.98 -3.65 -0.12
C ASN A 73 5.86 -2.91 0.91
N HIS A 74 6.84 -2.13 0.43
CA HIS A 74 7.67 -1.28 1.27
C HIS A 74 6.81 -0.26 2.02
N TRP A 75 5.89 0.40 1.32
CA TRP A 75 4.97 1.38 1.91
C TRP A 75 4.07 0.75 2.99
N PHE A 76 3.48 -0.40 2.73
CA PHE A 76 2.70 -1.14 3.73
C PHE A 76 3.54 -1.54 4.93
N SER A 77 4.73 -2.09 4.72
CA SER A 77 5.64 -2.53 5.78
C SER A 77 6.09 -1.36 6.66
N ALA A 78 6.39 -0.21 6.06
CA ALA A 78 6.76 1.00 6.78
C ALA A 78 5.58 1.55 7.61
N ARG A 79 4.35 1.42 7.12
CA ARG A 79 3.15 1.87 7.86
C ARG A 79 2.73 0.94 8.97
N GLN A 80 2.91 -0.38 8.82
CA GLN A 80 2.60 -1.34 9.88
C GLN A 80 3.40 -1.10 11.17
N ARG A 81 4.55 -0.44 11.08
CA ARG A 81 5.36 -0.05 12.24
C ARG A 81 4.77 1.14 13.03
N ARG A 82 3.73 1.80 12.52
CA ARG A 82 3.10 2.96 13.15
C ARG A 82 1.88 2.52 13.98
N ILE A 83 1.72 3.10 15.17
CA ILE A 83 0.75 2.67 16.20
C ILE A 83 -0.73 2.77 15.75
N ASN A 84 -1.04 3.63 14.77
CA ASN A 84 -2.42 4.03 14.43
C ASN A 84 -2.90 3.60 13.03
N GLU A 85 -2.16 2.69 12.38
CA GLU A 85 -2.39 2.27 11.00
C GLU A 85 -3.30 1.04 10.88
N PRO A 86 -3.95 0.82 9.71
CA PRO A 86 -4.84 -0.31 9.52
C PRO A 86 -4.13 -1.63 9.83
N ARG A 87 -4.82 -2.48 10.61
CA ARG A 87 -4.30 -3.79 11.04
C ARG A 87 -3.88 -4.63 9.85
N TYR A 88 -2.82 -5.42 10.04
CA TYR A 88 -2.14 -6.26 9.04
C TYR A 88 -3.07 -6.98 8.04
N ARG A 89 -4.24 -7.46 8.50
CA ARG A 89 -5.22 -8.18 7.67
C ARG A 89 -5.75 -7.32 6.50
N GLY A 90 -6.17 -6.08 6.75
CA GLY A 90 -6.73 -5.22 5.71
C GLY A 90 -5.68 -4.82 4.68
N ALA A 91 -4.49 -4.45 5.14
CA ALA A 91 -3.35 -4.13 4.28
C ALA A 91 -2.97 -5.30 3.36
N ARG A 92 -2.94 -6.52 3.89
CA ARG A 92 -2.62 -7.73 3.11
C ARG A 92 -3.68 -8.02 2.05
N THR A 93 -4.96 -7.89 2.37
CA THR A 93 -6.05 -8.09 1.39
C THR A 93 -5.92 -7.11 0.22
N ILE A 94 -5.67 -5.83 0.50
CA ILE A 94 -5.49 -4.82 -0.55
C ILE A 94 -4.26 -5.11 -1.40
N LEU A 95 -3.14 -5.51 -0.78
CA LEU A 95 -1.92 -5.86 -1.51
C LEU A 95 -2.12 -7.07 -2.43
N VAL A 96 -2.85 -8.09 -1.98
CA VAL A 96 -3.19 -9.26 -2.79
C VAL A 96 -4.06 -8.86 -3.98
N LEU A 97 -5.15 -8.11 -3.74
CA LEU A 97 -6.02 -7.63 -4.82
C LEU A 97 -5.22 -6.80 -5.83
N PHE A 98 -4.41 -5.86 -5.35
CA PHE A 98 -3.53 -5.05 -6.20
C PHE A 98 -2.60 -5.93 -7.05
N ALA A 99 -1.90 -6.89 -6.43
CA ALA A 99 -0.98 -7.78 -7.15
C ALA A 99 -1.72 -8.64 -8.19
N THR A 100 -2.88 -9.20 -7.86
CA THR A 100 -3.68 -9.98 -8.82
C THR A 100 -4.02 -9.17 -10.06
N TRP A 101 -4.52 -7.94 -9.88
CA TRP A 101 -4.88 -7.08 -11.02
C TRP A 101 -3.67 -6.51 -11.76
N LEU A 102 -2.52 -6.38 -11.10
CA LEU A 102 -1.27 -5.97 -11.72
C LEU A 102 -0.69 -7.06 -12.64
N PHE A 103 -0.68 -8.32 -12.19
CA PHE A 103 -0.07 -9.42 -12.93
C PHE A 103 -1.00 -10.05 -13.97
N LEU A 104 -2.32 -9.89 -13.86
CA LEU A 104 -3.27 -10.45 -14.82
C LEU A 104 -2.97 -10.05 -16.29
N PRO A 105 -2.79 -8.77 -16.66
CA PRO A 105 -2.47 -8.41 -18.05
C PRO A 105 -1.10 -8.95 -18.50
N ILE A 106 -0.13 -9.04 -17.58
CA ILE A 106 1.22 -9.57 -17.87
C ILE A 106 1.15 -11.06 -18.18
N TRP A 107 0.43 -11.82 -17.36
CA TRP A 107 0.17 -13.23 -17.58
C TRP A 107 -0.51 -13.47 -18.94
N ARG A 108 -1.58 -12.71 -19.24
CA ARG A 108 -2.28 -12.78 -20.53
C ARG A 108 -1.35 -12.52 -21.72
N SER A 109 -0.49 -11.51 -21.60
CA SER A 109 0.51 -11.17 -22.63
C SER A 109 1.57 -12.26 -22.82
N ILE A 110 2.14 -12.80 -21.74
CA ILE A 110 3.23 -13.77 -21.81
C ILE A 110 2.74 -15.15 -22.28
N VAL A 111 1.60 -15.60 -21.78
CA VAL A 111 1.12 -16.98 -21.97
C VAL A 111 0.18 -17.13 -23.15
N HIS A 112 -0.68 -16.14 -23.36
CA HIS A 112 -1.71 -16.19 -24.41
C HIS A 112 -1.39 -15.27 -25.59
N HIS A 113 -0.28 -14.51 -25.53
CA HIS A 113 0.07 -13.49 -26.53
C HIS A 113 -1.06 -12.49 -26.77
N GLU A 114 -1.92 -12.28 -25.75
CA GLU A 114 -3.07 -11.42 -25.84
C GLU A 114 -2.66 -9.95 -25.74
N THR A 115 -3.20 -9.15 -26.65
CA THR A 115 -3.11 -7.68 -26.65
C THR A 115 -4.51 -7.10 -26.60
N ALA A 116 -4.61 -5.83 -26.22
CA ALA A 116 -5.87 -5.10 -26.24
C ALA A 116 -5.70 -3.81 -27.07
N PRO A 117 -6.64 -3.49 -27.97
CA PRO A 117 -6.59 -2.23 -28.70
C PRO A 117 -6.94 -1.05 -27.77
N TRP A 118 -6.59 0.15 -28.22
CA TRP A 118 -7.09 1.37 -27.58
C TRP A 118 -8.60 1.53 -27.86
N PRO A 119 -9.45 1.92 -26.87
CA PRO A 119 -9.13 2.32 -25.49
C PRO A 119 -9.24 1.18 -24.45
N GLU A 120 -9.55 -0.05 -24.86
CA GLU A 120 -9.72 -1.19 -23.94
C GLU A 120 -8.46 -1.44 -23.09
N ALA A 121 -7.27 -1.29 -23.70
CA ALA A 121 -6.00 -1.40 -23.00
C ALA A 121 -5.89 -0.48 -21.78
N LEU A 122 -6.44 0.74 -21.85
CA LEU A 122 -6.45 1.69 -20.74
C LEU A 122 -7.30 1.18 -19.58
N LEU A 123 -8.47 0.63 -19.87
CA LEU A 123 -9.40 0.14 -18.85
C LEU A 123 -8.79 -1.04 -18.11
N LEU A 124 -8.22 -1.99 -18.85
CA LEU A 124 -7.58 -3.19 -18.29
C LEU A 124 -6.29 -2.85 -17.53
N ALA A 125 -5.43 -1.99 -18.09
CA ALA A 125 -4.22 -1.51 -17.41
C ALA A 125 -4.56 -0.62 -16.19
N GLY A 126 -5.72 0.02 -16.19
CA GLY A 126 -6.16 0.95 -15.17
C GLY A 126 -6.63 0.29 -13.86
N LEU A 127 -6.94 -1.00 -13.84
CA LEU A 127 -7.54 -1.65 -12.67
C LEU A 127 -6.64 -1.64 -11.43
N ALA A 128 -5.38 -2.07 -11.58
CA ALA A 128 -4.40 -2.04 -10.49
C ALA A 128 -4.12 -0.62 -9.94
N PRO A 129 -3.80 0.40 -10.79
CA PRO A 129 -3.58 1.76 -10.30
C PRO A 129 -4.84 2.37 -9.69
N VAL A 130 -6.04 2.10 -10.21
CA VAL A 130 -7.30 2.58 -9.62
C VAL A 130 -7.55 1.97 -8.24
N LEU A 131 -7.31 0.66 -8.08
CA LEU A 131 -7.42 0.01 -6.77
C LEU A 131 -6.46 0.62 -5.74
N TRP A 132 -5.21 0.83 -6.14
CA TRP A 132 -4.21 1.46 -5.29
C TRP A 132 -4.59 2.91 -4.93
N LEU A 133 -4.96 3.71 -5.93
CA LEU A 133 -5.36 5.11 -5.75
C LEU A 133 -6.61 5.21 -4.88
N GLY A 134 -7.63 4.38 -5.11
CA GLY A 134 -8.85 4.33 -4.30
C GLY A 134 -8.55 4.02 -2.85
N TYR A 135 -7.69 3.04 -2.58
CA TYR A 135 -7.24 2.75 -1.21
C TYR A 135 -6.46 3.91 -0.59
N TYR A 136 -5.56 4.53 -1.35
CA TYR A 136 -4.78 5.68 -0.89
C TYR A 136 -5.66 6.88 -0.55
N LEU A 137 -6.62 7.22 -1.41
CA LEU A 137 -7.59 8.29 -1.20
C LEU A 137 -8.50 8.00 0.00
N PHE A 138 -8.93 6.74 0.17
CA PHE A 138 -9.69 6.34 1.35
C PHE A 138 -8.92 6.62 2.66
N LEU A 139 -7.60 6.35 2.68
CA LEU A 139 -6.77 6.68 3.83
C LEU A 139 -6.56 8.18 4.01
N LEU A 140 -6.53 8.94 2.91
CA LEU A 140 -6.43 10.40 2.94
C LEU A 140 -7.71 11.03 3.52
N ILE A 141 -8.89 10.54 3.15
CA ILE A 141 -10.20 11.02 3.62
C ILE A 141 -10.46 10.61 5.07
N ARG A 142 -10.02 9.41 5.49
CA ARG A 142 -10.16 8.92 6.88
C ARG A 142 -9.16 9.51 7.88
N ARG A 143 -8.38 10.53 7.51
CA ARG A 143 -7.53 11.27 8.46
C ARG A 143 -8.37 12.03 9.48
#